data_AF-T0ZQ73-F1
#
_entry.id   AF-T0ZQ73-F1
#
_cell.length_a   1.000
_cell.length_b   1.000
_cell.length_c   1.000
_cell.angle_alpha   90.00
_cell.angle_beta   90.00
_cell.angle_gamma   90.00
#
_symmetry.space_group_name_H-M   'P 1'
#
loop_
_entity.id
_entity.type
_entity.pdbx_description
1 polymer ?
#
loop_
_entity_poly.entity_id
_entity_poly.type
_entity_poly.pdbx_seq_one_letter_code
_entity_poly.pdbx_strand_id
1 'polypeptide(L)'
;MGLRDTLFGRTKQVAPKLDNLFALPTAALTLQSELDLVTSGQAGLCFKVGSGESEITSDDDLRQLLDFDESAVKVTYTTDDLGFRWIVLHDPDLENLVTRIHGANTTLVEHGLGPRLLCAVFGFVPGPRRRDGCGGCGADGLP
;
A
#
# COMPACT_ATOMS: atom_id res chain seq x y z
N MET A 1 24.19 26.27 -4.61
CA MET A 1 24.33 25.02 -5.39
C MET A 1 25.78 24.89 -5.80
N GLY A 2 26.50 23.90 -5.26
CA GLY A 2 27.95 23.81 -5.39
C GLY A 2 28.38 22.80 -6.46
N LEU A 3 29.35 23.18 -7.28
CA LEU A 3 29.99 22.39 -8.35
C LEU A 3 30.65 21.07 -7.85
N ARG A 4 30.68 20.84 -6.54
CA ARG A 4 31.28 19.66 -5.87
C ARG A 4 30.25 18.54 -5.59
N ASP A 5 28.95 18.82 -5.69
CA ASP A 5 27.88 17.80 -5.50
C ASP A 5 27.74 16.86 -6.70
N THR A 6 28.10 17.31 -7.90
CA THR A 6 28.04 16.52 -9.14
C THR A 6 29.14 15.46 -9.25
N LEU A 7 30.25 15.62 -8.53
CA LEU A 7 31.38 14.68 -8.55
C LEU A 7 31.23 13.54 -7.53
N PHE A 8 30.40 13.69 -6.50
CA PHE A 8 30.21 12.64 -5.48
C PHE A 8 28.99 11.75 -5.71
N GLY A 9 28.23 11.92 -6.80
CA GLY A 9 27.24 10.95 -7.30
C GLY A 9 26.16 10.52 -6.29
N ARG A 10 26.10 11.15 -5.12
CA ARG A 10 25.10 10.90 -4.10
C ARG A 10 23.90 11.75 -4.46
N THR A 11 23.08 11.19 -5.34
CA THR A 11 21.67 11.55 -5.45
C THR A 11 21.08 11.49 -4.04
N LYS A 12 20.96 12.65 -3.39
CA LYS A 12 20.32 12.78 -2.08
C LYS A 12 18.94 12.16 -2.20
N GLN A 13 18.76 11.01 -1.56
CA GLN A 13 17.54 10.21 -1.68
C GLN A 13 16.37 11.09 -1.23
N VAL A 14 15.40 11.28 -2.11
CA VAL A 14 14.25 12.15 -1.87
C VAL A 14 13.52 11.60 -0.65
N ALA A 15 13.31 12.46 0.36
CA ALA A 15 12.59 12.05 1.56
C ALA A 15 11.19 11.55 1.16
N PRO A 16 10.74 10.40 1.70
CA PRO A 16 9.44 9.87 1.36
C PRO A 16 8.35 10.85 1.81
N LYS A 17 7.45 11.22 0.90
CA LYS A 17 6.29 12.07 1.19
C LYS A 17 5.15 11.22 1.74
N LEU A 18 5.22 10.95 3.04
CA LEU A 18 4.31 10.03 3.73
C LEU A 18 2.85 10.52 3.74
N ASP A 19 2.66 11.84 3.76
CA ASP A 19 1.33 12.46 3.86
C ASP A 19 0.53 12.40 2.54
N ASN A 20 1.19 12.13 1.41
CA ASN A 20 0.51 11.99 0.13
C ASN A 20 -0.52 10.84 0.14
N LEU A 21 -0.35 9.87 1.04
CA LEU A 21 -1.28 8.75 1.20
C LEU A 21 -2.68 9.22 1.64
N PHE A 22 -2.79 10.34 2.35
CA PHE A 22 -4.08 10.88 2.81
C PHE A 22 -4.95 11.47 1.70
N ALA A 23 -4.40 11.66 0.49
CA ALA A 23 -5.20 12.04 -0.68
C ALA A 23 -5.94 10.84 -1.30
N LEU A 24 -5.54 9.60 -0.98
CA LEU A 24 -6.08 8.39 -1.59
C LEU A 24 -7.57 8.13 -1.30
N PRO A 25 -8.09 8.31 -0.07
CA PRO A 25 -9.52 8.09 0.20
C PRO A 25 -10.41 8.99 -0.66
N THR A 26 -10.04 10.27 -0.82
CA THR A 26 -10.75 11.21 -1.69
C THR A 26 -10.64 10.80 -3.16
N ALA A 27 -9.46 10.40 -3.62
CA ALA A 27 -9.26 9.94 -5.00
C ALA A 27 -10.02 8.64 -5.32
N ALA A 28 -10.21 7.77 -4.32
CA ALA A 28 -10.97 6.53 -4.47
C ALA A 28 -12.43 6.79 -4.82
N LEU A 29 -13.02 7.89 -4.35
CA LEU A 29 -14.37 8.30 -4.75
C LEU A 29 -14.44 8.59 -6.26
N THR A 30 -13.42 9.25 -6.81
CA THR A 30 -13.33 9.50 -8.26
C THR A 30 -13.15 8.21 -9.05
N LEU A 31 -12.28 7.29 -8.57
CA LEU A 31 -12.08 5.98 -9.19
C LEU A 31 -13.38 5.15 -9.21
N GLN A 32 -14.16 5.24 -8.14
CA GLN A 32 -15.46 4.59 -8.06
C GLN A 32 -16.47 5.23 -9.02
N SER A 33 -16.54 6.57 -9.07
CA SER A 33 -17.55 7.26 -9.88
C SER A 33 -17.28 7.23 -11.38
N GLU A 34 -16.01 7.27 -11.79
CA GLU A 34 -15.62 7.40 -13.20
C GLU A 34 -15.22 6.06 -13.84
N LEU A 35 -14.70 5.11 -13.06
CA LEU A 35 -14.11 3.87 -13.56
C LEU A 35 -14.73 2.59 -12.97
N ASP A 36 -15.78 2.72 -12.13
CA ASP A 36 -16.39 1.61 -11.39
C ASP A 36 -15.37 0.77 -10.60
N LEU A 37 -14.28 1.40 -10.12
CA LEU A 37 -13.24 0.73 -9.33
C LEU A 37 -13.52 0.88 -7.84
N VAL A 38 -13.44 -0.23 -7.11
CA VAL A 38 -13.55 -0.26 -5.64
C VAL A 38 -12.23 -0.71 -5.03
N THR A 39 -11.99 -0.33 -3.77
CA THR A 39 -10.84 -0.85 -3.02
C THR A 39 -10.93 -2.37 -2.95
N SER A 40 -9.80 -3.04 -3.19
CA SER A 40 -9.66 -4.48 -2.96
C SER A 40 -9.61 -4.83 -1.46
N GLY A 41 -9.49 -3.81 -0.61
CA GLY A 41 -9.24 -3.96 0.82
C GLY A 41 -7.83 -4.49 1.12
N GLN A 42 -6.89 -4.35 0.19
CA GLN A 42 -5.50 -4.76 0.38
C GLN A 42 -4.56 -3.57 0.18
N ALA A 43 -3.63 -3.40 1.11
CA ALA A 43 -2.52 -2.47 1.00
C ALA A 43 -1.20 -3.16 1.31
N GLY A 44 -0.14 -2.77 0.60
CA GLY A 44 1.19 -3.33 0.75
C GLY A 44 2.22 -2.23 1.01
N LEU A 45 3.15 -2.48 1.92
CA LEU A 45 4.31 -1.63 2.17
C LEU A 45 5.60 -2.40 1.83
N CYS A 46 6.41 -1.85 0.92
CA CYS A 46 7.65 -2.44 0.47
C CYS A 46 8.86 -1.63 0.94
N PHE A 47 9.85 -2.33 1.51
CA PHE A 47 11.08 -1.73 1.99
C PHE A 47 12.25 -2.71 1.91
N LYS A 48 13.47 -2.15 1.89
CA LYS A 48 14.70 -2.93 1.90
C LYS A 48 15.23 -3.08 3.32
N VAL A 49 15.33 -4.31 3.79
CA VAL A 49 16.10 -4.63 5.00
C VAL A 49 17.60 -4.44 4.73
N GLY A 50 18.31 -3.88 5.69
CA GLY A 50 19.75 -3.65 5.56
C GLY A 50 20.53 -4.95 5.56
N SER A 51 21.62 -4.99 4.80
CA SER A 51 22.59 -6.10 4.81
C SER A 51 23.65 -5.96 5.93
N GLY A 52 23.39 -5.13 6.94
CA GLY A 52 24.29 -4.86 8.07
C GLY A 52 23.58 -5.09 9.40
N GLU A 53 24.12 -4.54 10.50
CA GLU A 53 23.56 -4.56 11.87
C GLU A 53 22.30 -3.69 12.02
N SER A 54 21.33 -3.86 11.12
CA SER A 54 19.99 -3.33 11.28
C SER A 54 19.23 -4.26 12.24
N GLU A 55 18.68 -3.71 13.31
CA GLU A 55 17.99 -4.46 14.37
C GLU A 55 16.76 -5.23 13.86
N ILE A 56 16.25 -4.83 12.68
CA ILE A 56 15.16 -5.52 11.99
C ILE A 56 15.73 -6.52 10.98
N THR A 57 15.86 -7.77 11.42
CA THR A 57 16.37 -8.86 10.57
C THR A 57 15.34 -9.98 10.39
N SER A 58 14.26 -9.98 11.17
CA SER A 58 13.24 -11.03 11.16
C SER A 58 11.83 -10.45 11.02
N ASP A 59 10.87 -11.29 10.61
CA ASP A 59 9.46 -10.90 10.58
C ASP A 59 8.91 -10.69 11.99
N ASP A 60 9.50 -11.35 12.99
CA ASP A 60 9.17 -11.17 14.40
C ASP A 60 9.54 -9.77 14.89
N ASP A 61 10.74 -9.28 14.55
CA ASP A 61 11.18 -7.91 14.87
C ASP A 61 10.21 -6.87 14.27
N LEU A 62 9.73 -7.12 13.04
CA LEU A 62 8.75 -6.26 12.37
C LEU A 62 7.39 -6.31 13.05
N ARG A 63 6.92 -7.50 13.44
CA ARG A 63 5.67 -7.66 14.19
C ARG A 63 5.74 -6.93 15.52
N GLN A 64 6.83 -7.09 16.26
CA GLN A 64 7.02 -6.43 17.55
C GLN A 64 7.14 -4.92 17.39
N LEU A 65 7.77 -4.45 16.33
CA LEU A 65 7.92 -3.02 16.08
C LEU A 65 6.62 -2.34 15.68
N LEU A 66 5.86 -2.96 14.77
CA LEU A 66 4.66 -2.36 14.20
C LEU A 66 3.42 -2.61 15.06
N ASP A 67 3.46 -3.63 15.92
CA ASP A 67 2.42 -4.02 16.88
C ASP A 67 1.01 -3.86 16.30
N PHE A 68 0.81 -4.41 15.11
CA PHE A 68 -0.52 -4.38 14.50
C PHE A 68 -1.44 -5.25 15.34
N ASP A 69 -2.59 -4.68 15.71
CA ASP A 69 -3.65 -5.45 16.34
C ASP A 69 -4.20 -6.51 15.36
N GLU A 70 -3.66 -7.74 15.44
CA GLU A 70 -4.01 -8.87 14.57
C GLU A 70 -5.46 -9.33 14.76
N SER A 71 -6.12 -8.90 15.83
CA SER A 71 -7.55 -9.16 16.05
C SER A 71 -8.44 -8.23 15.21
N ALA A 72 -7.93 -7.04 14.86
CA ALA A 72 -8.62 -6.04 14.08
C ALA A 72 -8.28 -6.09 12.58
N VAL A 73 -7.05 -6.49 12.23
CA VAL A 73 -6.58 -6.45 10.84
C VAL A 73 -5.75 -7.68 10.50
N LYS A 74 -5.93 -8.21 9.29
CA LYS A 74 -5.14 -9.36 8.85
C LYS A 74 -3.84 -8.87 8.21
N VAL A 75 -2.72 -9.20 8.83
CA VAL A 75 -1.37 -8.82 8.34
C VAL A 75 -0.63 -10.03 7.81
N THR A 76 0.06 -9.87 6.68
CA THR A 76 0.94 -10.90 6.10
C THR A 76 2.29 -10.28 5.81
N TYR A 77 3.35 -10.97 6.24
CA TYR A 77 4.73 -10.59 5.99
C TYR A 77 5.31 -11.54 4.95
N THR A 78 5.92 -11.01 3.90
CA THR A 78 6.56 -11.82 2.85
C THR A 78 7.84 -11.17 2.35
N THR A 79 8.77 -11.99 1.85
CA THR A 79 10.04 -11.54 1.28
C THR A 79 10.08 -11.94 -0.19
N ASP A 80 10.41 -10.99 -1.05
CA ASP A 80 10.56 -11.19 -2.48
C ASP A 80 11.96 -11.74 -2.83
N ASP A 81 12.11 -12.33 -4.01
CA ASP A 81 13.36 -12.96 -4.48
C ASP A 81 14.54 -11.99 -4.57
N LEU A 82 14.24 -10.69 -4.67
CA LEU A 82 15.20 -9.59 -4.68
C LEU A 82 15.65 -9.14 -3.27
N GLY A 83 15.16 -9.81 -2.23
CA GLY A 83 15.45 -9.50 -0.82
C GLY A 83 14.72 -8.26 -0.31
N PHE A 84 13.59 -7.90 -0.92
CA PHE A 84 12.69 -6.86 -0.42
C PHE A 84 11.65 -7.48 0.50
N ARG A 85 11.33 -6.77 1.58
CA ARG A 85 10.24 -7.19 2.48
C ARG A 85 8.98 -6.42 2.18
N TRP A 86 7.88 -7.15 2.31
CA TRP A 86 6.53 -6.69 2.08
C TRP A 86 5.69 -6.96 3.30
N ILE A 87 5.00 -5.92 3.75
CA ILE A 87 3.94 -6.01 4.77
C ILE A 87 2.63 -5.78 4.02
N VAL A 88 1.77 -6.79 4.01
CA VAL A 88 0.46 -6.73 3.36
C VAL A 88 -0.61 -6.70 4.43
N LEU A 89 -1.37 -5.60 4.45
CA LEU A 89 -2.52 -5.38 5.32
C LEU A 89 -3.80 -5.66 4.54
N HIS A 90 -4.76 -6.30 5.20
CA HIS A 90 -6.08 -6.53 4.66
C HIS A 90 -7.16 -5.96 5.58
N ASP A 91 -7.92 -5.01 5.05
CA ASP A 91 -9.00 -4.31 5.72
C ASP A 91 -10.00 -3.81 4.66
N PRO A 92 -11.32 -4.03 4.80
CA PRO A 92 -12.30 -3.50 3.86
C PRO A 92 -12.34 -1.97 3.79
N ASP A 93 -11.89 -1.26 4.83
CA ASP A 93 -11.88 0.20 4.90
C ASP A 93 -10.54 0.79 4.42
N LEU A 94 -10.61 1.56 3.34
CA LEU A 94 -9.44 2.23 2.76
C LEU A 94 -8.85 3.29 3.71
N GLU A 95 -9.67 4.01 4.47
CA GLU A 95 -9.18 5.05 5.40
C GLU A 95 -8.33 4.41 6.51
N ASN A 96 -8.79 3.26 7.00
CA ASN A 96 -8.05 2.48 7.99
C ASN A 96 -6.74 1.92 7.40
N LEU A 97 -6.76 1.39 6.16
CA LEU A 97 -5.54 0.96 5.47
C LEU A 97 -4.52 2.10 5.33
N VAL A 98 -4.95 3.27 4.88
CA VAL A 98 -4.08 4.44 4.71
C VAL A 98 -3.47 4.85 6.04
N THR A 99 -4.27 4.92 7.10
CA THR A 99 -3.82 5.28 8.45
C THR A 99 -2.77 4.29 8.98
N ARG A 100 -3.02 2.98 8.84
CA ARG A 100 -2.09 1.94 9.30
C ARG A 100 -0.79 1.91 8.51
N ILE A 101 -0.85 2.05 7.19
CA ILE A 101 0.34 2.14 6.33
C ILE A 101 1.15 3.40 6.67
N HIS A 102 0.49 4.53 6.90
CA HIS A 102 1.16 5.76 7.32
C HIS A 102 1.86 5.57 8.67
N GLY A 103 1.17 5.02 9.67
CA GLY A 103 1.75 4.70 10.98
C GLY A 103 2.99 3.80 10.84
N ALA A 104 2.87 2.72 10.08
CA ALA A 104 3.98 1.80 9.83
C ALA A 104 5.17 2.48 9.14
N ASN A 105 4.91 3.34 8.15
CA ASN A 105 5.95 4.14 7.51
C ASN A 105 6.66 5.06 8.50
N THR A 106 5.92 5.76 9.35
CA THR A 106 6.46 6.67 10.36
C THR A 106 7.35 5.91 11.34
N THR A 107 6.87 4.78 11.87
CA THR A 107 7.66 3.91 12.76
C THR A 107 8.94 3.41 12.07
N LEU A 108 8.87 2.97 10.81
CA LEU A 108 10.06 2.53 10.07
C LEU A 108 11.05 3.69 9.83
N VAL A 109 10.57 4.91 9.59
CA VAL A 109 11.42 6.10 9.44
C VAL A 109 12.11 6.46 10.75
N GLU A 110 11.39 6.41 11.88
CA GLU A 110 11.94 6.63 13.22
C GLU A 110 13.04 5.63 13.57
N HIS A 111 12.91 4.39 13.12
CA HIS A 111 13.92 3.34 13.26
C HIS A 111 15.03 3.40 12.20
N GLY A 112 15.16 4.50 11.45
CA GLY A 112 16.25 4.75 10.52
C GLY A 112 16.12 4.03 9.17
N LEU A 113 14.97 3.41 8.88
CA LEU A 113 14.68 2.75 7.60
C LEU A 113 14.06 3.70 6.56
N GLY A 114 13.85 4.98 6.91
CA GLY A 114 13.28 6.00 6.01
C GLY A 114 13.88 6.05 4.59
N PRO A 115 15.21 6.08 4.39
CA PRO A 115 15.80 6.08 3.04
C PRO A 115 15.70 4.72 2.32
N ARG A 116 15.25 3.66 3.00
CA ARG A 116 15.07 2.30 2.45
C ARG A 116 13.62 1.94 2.18
N LEU A 117 12.68 2.83 2.51
CA LEU A 117 11.29 2.73 2.10
C LEU A 117 11.19 2.95 0.58
N LEU A 118 10.52 2.02 -0.12
CA LEU A 118 10.43 2.05 -1.57
C LEU A 118 9.07 2.57 -2.01
N CYS A 119 8.01 1.91 -1.59
CA CYS A 119 6.65 2.26 -2.00
C CYS A 119 5.59 1.68 -1.06
N ALA A 120 4.46 2.38 -1.02
CA ALA A 120 3.19 1.84 -0.54
C ALA A 120 2.28 1.62 -1.75
N VAL A 121 1.55 0.51 -1.76
CA VAL A 121 0.69 0.07 -2.85
C VAL A 121 -0.72 -0.19 -2.29
N PHE A 122 -1.74 0.26 -3.01
CA PHE A 122 -3.14 0.05 -2.65
C PHE A 122 -3.84 -0.62 -3.84
N GLY A 123 -4.47 -1.76 -3.61
CA GLY A 123 -5.14 -2.51 -4.68
C GLY A 123 -6.55 -1.97 -4.94
N PHE A 124 -6.88 -1.72 -6.20
CA PHE A 124 -8.23 -1.43 -6.66
C PHE A 124 -8.67 -2.50 -7.66
N VAL A 125 -9.92 -2.91 -7.57
CA VAL A 125 -10.52 -3.94 -8.43
C VAL A 125 -11.83 -3.42 -9.03
N PRO A 126 -12.24 -3.93 -10.21
CA PRO A 126 -13.57 -3.64 -10.74
C PRO A 126 -14.64 -3.98 -9.69
N GLY A 127 -15.51 -3.02 -9.41
CA GLY A 127 -16.67 -3.23 -8.57
C GLY A 127 -17.58 -4.32 -9.15
N PRO A 128 -18.43 -4.95 -8.32
CA PRO A 128 -19.44 -5.87 -8.83
C PRO A 128 -20.26 -5.11 -9.86
N ARG A 129 -20.10 -5.47 -11.15
CA ARG A 129 -20.93 -4.88 -12.20
C ARG A 129 -22.37 -5.03 -11.75
N ARG A 130 -23.08 -3.91 -11.68
CA ARG A 130 -24.53 -3.95 -11.62
C ARG A 130 -24.92 -4.84 -12.80
N ARG A 131 -25.52 -5.99 -12.52
CA ARG A 131 -26.16 -6.77 -13.57
C ARG A 131 -27.31 -5.88 -14.02
N ASP A 132 -27.06 -5.08 -15.04
CA ASP A 132 -28.09 -4.34 -15.73
C ASP A 132 -29.06 -5.40 -16.23
N GLY A 133 -30.20 -5.49 -15.55
CA GLY A 133 -31.21 -6.47 -15.85
C GLY A 133 -31.71 -6.24 -17.27
N CYS A 134 -31.21 -7.01 -18.23
CA CYS A 134 -31.96 -7.29 -19.44
C CYS A 134 -33.03 -8.34 -19.08
N GLY A 135 -34.03 -7.89 -18.33
CA GLY A 135 -35.33 -8.51 -18.28
C GLY A 135 -36.20 -7.84 -19.33
N GLY A 136 -36.65 -8.58 -20.33
CA GLY A 136 -37.73 -8.16 -21.22
C GLY A 136 -37.39 -8.09 -22.71
N CYS A 137 -37.12 -9.23 -23.34
CA CYS A 137 -37.70 -9.50 -24.66
C CYS A 137 -38.65 -10.68 -24.49
N GLY A 138 -39.84 -10.36 -23.99
CA GLY A 138 -40.98 -11.26 -24.04
C GLY A 138 -41.64 -11.14 -25.41
N ALA A 139 -42.07 -12.30 -25.91
CA ALA A 139 -43.12 -12.51 -26.90
C ALA A 139 -42.98 -11.81 -28.26
N ASP A 140 -42.67 -12.61 -29.28
CA ASP A 140 -43.63 -12.74 -30.38
C ASP A 140 -43.68 -14.21 -30.80
N GLY A 141 -44.86 -14.79 -30.59
CA GLY A 141 -45.21 -16.11 -31.08
C GLY A 141 -45.74 -16.05 -32.51
N LEU A 142 -45.66 -17.23 -33.12
CA LEU A 142 -46.40 -17.72 -34.28
C LEU A 142 -45.98 -17.30 -35.69
N PRO A 143 -46.31 -18.14 -36.70
CA PRO A 143 -46.82 -19.52 -36.63
C PRO A 143 -45.76 -20.60 -36.93
#